data_AF-A0A6J3HS39-F1
#
_entry.id   AF-A0A6J3HS39-F1
#
_cell.length_a   1.000
_cell.length_b   1.000
_cell.length_c   1.000
_cell.angle_alpha   90.00
_cell.angle_beta   90.00
_cell.angle_gamma   90.00
#
_symmetry.space_group_name_H-M   'P 1'
#
loop_
_entity.id
_entity.type
_entity.pdbx_description
1 polymer ?
#
loop_
_entity_poly.entity_id
_entity_poly.type
_entity_poly.pdbx_seq_one_letter_code
_entity_poly.pdbx_strand_id
1 'polypeptide(L)'
;MGALDVCPFVPVRGVSMDECVLCAQTFGQRLAEELAVPVYLYGEAARMDSRRTLSAIRAGEYEALPKKLEQAEGAPDFGPSSFVPSWGATVTGARKFLIAFNINLLSTKEQAHRIALNLREQGRGKDQPGLLKKVQGMGWYLDEKNLAQVSTNLLDFEVTALHTVYEETCREARELSLPVVGSQLVGLVPLKALLDAAAFYCKKENLFILEEAHRIRLVVNRLGLDSLSPFNPKERIIEYLVPDSGPERSLGDKSLRAFVDEVGARSAAPGGGSVAAAAAAMGAALGSMVGLMTYGRRQFQPLDATMRRLIPPFREASAKLTALVDADAEAFAACLEAMRLPKNTPEEKDRRTAALQEGLRWAVSVPLTLAETVASLWPALQELAQCGNLACRSDLQVAAKALEMGVFGAYFNMLINLRDITDEAFKDQIHHRASSLLQEAKTQAALVLDRLEARQQ
;
A
#
# COMPACT_ATOMS: atom_id res chain seq x y z
N MET A 1 30.27 -9.51 -10.78
CA MET A 1 30.15 -9.84 -12.22
C MET A 1 30.49 -8.64 -13.09
N GLY A 2 30.02 -7.43 -12.74
CA GLY A 2 30.47 -6.21 -13.39
C GLY A 2 30.53 -4.99 -12.47
N ALA A 3 31.04 -3.87 -12.99
CA ALA A 3 31.15 -2.60 -12.28
C ALA A 3 29.78 -2.12 -11.78
N LEU A 4 28.75 -2.30 -12.60
CA LEU A 4 27.34 -2.24 -12.19
C LEU A 4 26.77 -3.65 -12.22
N ASP A 5 26.80 -4.29 -11.06
CA ASP A 5 26.55 -5.74 -10.98
C ASP A 5 25.08 -6.11 -11.16
N VAL A 6 24.18 -5.41 -10.46
CA VAL A 6 22.73 -5.54 -10.63
C VAL A 6 22.02 -4.20 -10.45
N CYS A 7 21.13 -3.84 -11.38
CA CYS A 7 20.25 -2.67 -11.28
C CYS A 7 18.79 -3.11 -11.42
N PRO A 8 18.10 -3.38 -10.30
CA PRO A 8 16.71 -3.80 -10.33
C PRO A 8 15.72 -2.62 -10.30
N PHE A 9 14.60 -2.80 -10.99
CA PHE A 9 13.41 -1.96 -10.89
C PHE A 9 12.36 -2.69 -10.05
N VAL A 10 11.79 -2.00 -9.05
CA VAL A 10 10.94 -2.62 -8.03
C VAL A 10 9.69 -1.77 -7.84
N PRO A 11 8.48 -2.35 -7.89
CA PRO A 11 7.27 -1.61 -7.62
C PRO A 11 7.20 -1.24 -6.12
N VAL A 12 6.88 0.01 -5.85
CA VAL A 12 6.69 0.53 -4.48
C VAL A 12 5.22 0.84 -4.25
N ARG A 13 4.64 1.79 -5.00
CA ARG A 13 3.23 2.17 -4.94
C ARG A 13 2.78 2.68 -6.30
N GLY A 14 1.54 2.37 -6.69
CA GLY A 14 0.91 2.90 -7.91
C GLY A 14 1.54 2.44 -9.22
N VAL A 15 2.45 1.48 -9.19
CA VAL A 15 3.16 0.95 -10.36
C VAL A 15 3.09 -0.58 -10.34
N SER A 16 2.75 -1.16 -11.49
CA SER A 16 2.64 -2.60 -11.70
C SER A 16 4.01 -3.27 -11.91
N MET A 17 4.05 -4.59 -11.80
CA MET A 17 5.26 -5.34 -12.16
C MET A 17 5.58 -5.21 -13.65
N ASP A 18 4.57 -5.16 -14.51
CA ASP A 18 4.73 -5.05 -15.97
C ASP A 18 5.41 -3.74 -16.37
N GLU A 19 5.03 -2.63 -15.73
CA GLU A 19 5.71 -1.33 -15.92
C GLU A 19 7.17 -1.38 -15.44
N CYS A 20 7.46 -2.04 -14.32
CA CYS A 20 8.83 -2.23 -13.86
C CYS A 20 9.66 -3.10 -14.82
N VAL A 21 9.04 -4.12 -15.43
CA VAL A 21 9.68 -4.94 -16.48
C VAL A 21 10.00 -4.07 -17.69
N LEU A 22 9.10 -3.20 -18.11
CA LEU A 22 9.34 -2.25 -19.21
C LEU A 22 10.49 -1.31 -18.89
N CYS A 23 10.56 -0.74 -17.67
CA CYS A 23 11.70 0.08 -17.25
C CYS A 23 13.03 -0.68 -17.33
N ALA A 24 13.05 -1.94 -16.88
CA ALA A 24 14.25 -2.77 -16.94
C ALA A 24 14.69 -3.04 -18.38
N GLN A 25 13.75 -3.29 -19.28
CA GLN A 25 14.00 -3.46 -20.71
C GLN A 25 14.54 -2.18 -21.35
N THR A 26 13.90 -1.03 -21.11
CA THR A 26 14.35 0.27 -21.62
C THR A 26 15.75 0.62 -21.12
N PHE A 27 16.02 0.42 -19.82
CA PHE A 27 17.34 0.64 -19.25
C PHE A 27 18.38 -0.29 -19.87
N GLY A 28 18.08 -1.59 -19.95
CA GLY A 28 19.01 -2.58 -20.47
C GLY A 28 19.39 -2.33 -21.93
N GLN A 29 18.41 -2.00 -22.76
CA GLN A 29 18.63 -1.64 -24.16
C GLN A 29 19.51 -0.39 -24.28
N ARG A 30 19.12 0.71 -23.63
CA ARG A 30 19.86 1.97 -23.73
C ARG A 30 21.28 1.89 -23.16
N LEU A 31 21.46 1.21 -22.02
CA LEU A 31 22.78 1.01 -21.42
C LEU A 31 23.72 0.26 -22.37
N ALA A 32 23.21 -0.80 -23.00
CA ALA A 32 23.98 -1.60 -23.93
C ALA A 32 24.31 -0.84 -25.22
N GLU A 33 23.39 -0.02 -25.73
CA GLU A 33 23.58 0.84 -26.91
C GLU A 33 24.61 1.95 -26.64
N GLU A 34 24.53 2.61 -25.48
CA GLU A 34 25.38 3.75 -25.14
C GLU A 34 26.80 3.32 -24.70
N LEU A 35 26.95 2.17 -24.01
CA LEU A 35 28.23 1.72 -23.45
C LEU A 35 28.85 0.48 -24.11
N ALA A 36 28.13 -0.19 -25.02
CA ALA A 36 28.58 -1.40 -25.71
C ALA A 36 29.01 -2.55 -24.76
N VAL A 37 28.27 -2.75 -23.66
CA VAL A 37 28.52 -3.80 -22.65
C VAL A 37 27.45 -4.89 -22.70
N PRO A 38 27.78 -6.15 -22.34
CA PRO A 38 26.80 -7.23 -22.25
C PRO A 38 25.84 -7.02 -21.07
N VAL A 39 24.53 -7.07 -21.36
CA VAL A 39 23.47 -6.90 -20.36
C VAL A 39 22.52 -8.09 -20.36
N TYR A 40 22.24 -8.63 -19.17
CA TYR A 40 21.30 -9.74 -18.96
C TYR A 40 20.03 -9.28 -18.25
N LEU A 41 18.90 -9.80 -18.68
CA LEU A 41 17.63 -9.63 -17.99
C LEU A 41 17.40 -10.73 -16.95
N TYR A 42 17.03 -10.35 -15.73
CA TYR A 42 16.75 -11.31 -14.64
C TYR A 42 15.40 -11.05 -13.95
N GLY A 43 15.02 -11.96 -13.05
CA GLY A 43 13.79 -11.85 -12.27
C GLY A 43 12.56 -11.97 -13.15
N GLU A 44 11.59 -11.07 -12.96
CA GLU A 44 10.36 -11.02 -13.76
C GLU A 44 10.59 -10.51 -15.19
N ALA A 45 11.75 -9.90 -15.47
CA ALA A 45 12.12 -9.46 -16.81
C ALA A 45 12.89 -10.53 -17.61
N ALA A 46 13.26 -11.65 -16.97
CA ALA A 46 14.06 -12.70 -17.62
C ALA A 46 13.31 -13.32 -18.80
N ARG A 47 13.97 -13.43 -19.95
CA ARG A 47 13.43 -14.12 -21.14
C ARG A 47 13.57 -15.63 -21.11
N MET A 48 14.47 -16.12 -20.26
CA MET A 48 14.78 -17.54 -20.08
C MET A 48 14.63 -17.92 -18.62
N ASP A 49 14.03 -19.08 -18.35
CA ASP A 49 13.83 -19.54 -16.97
C ASP A 49 15.15 -19.75 -16.21
N SER A 50 16.22 -20.13 -16.93
CA SER A 50 17.58 -20.26 -16.39
C SER A 50 18.15 -18.94 -15.84
N ARG A 51 17.62 -17.78 -16.28
CA ARG A 51 18.08 -16.44 -15.91
C ARG A 51 17.20 -15.76 -14.87
N ARG A 52 16.09 -16.39 -14.43
CA ARG A 52 15.23 -15.83 -13.37
C ARG A 52 15.99 -15.57 -12.08
N THR A 53 16.93 -16.45 -11.73
CA THR A 53 17.70 -16.35 -10.48
C THR A 53 19.03 -15.64 -10.69
N LEU A 54 19.29 -14.57 -9.95
CA LEU A 54 20.52 -13.78 -10.06
C LEU A 54 21.79 -14.60 -9.82
N SER A 55 21.76 -15.55 -8.87
CA SER A 55 22.90 -16.43 -8.60
C SER A 55 23.27 -17.35 -9.77
N ALA A 56 22.30 -17.73 -10.60
CA ALA A 56 22.56 -18.53 -11.81
C ALA A 56 23.34 -17.71 -12.84
N ILE A 57 22.96 -16.44 -13.05
CA ILE A 57 23.68 -15.53 -13.95
C ILE A 57 25.09 -15.25 -13.40
N ARG A 58 25.21 -14.98 -12.10
CA ARG A 58 26.47 -14.68 -11.41
C ARG A 58 27.43 -15.87 -11.23
N ALA A 59 27.07 -17.08 -11.63
CA ALA A 59 27.90 -18.27 -11.40
C ALA A 59 29.31 -18.11 -11.99
N GLY A 60 30.36 -18.20 -11.17
CA GLY A 60 31.75 -17.99 -11.60
C GLY A 60 32.17 -16.52 -11.78
N GLU A 61 31.31 -15.58 -11.38
CA GLU A 61 31.54 -14.14 -11.28
C GLU A 61 32.20 -13.50 -12.51
N TYR A 62 33.24 -12.68 -12.33
CA TYR A 62 33.87 -11.89 -13.38
C TYR A 62 34.76 -12.77 -14.29
N GLU A 63 35.47 -13.72 -13.70
CA GLU A 63 36.45 -14.58 -14.35
C GLU A 63 35.80 -15.57 -15.33
N ALA A 64 34.55 -15.96 -15.09
CA ALA A 64 33.81 -16.85 -15.98
C ALA A 64 33.20 -16.14 -17.20
N LEU A 65 33.10 -14.80 -17.20
CA LEU A 65 32.41 -14.05 -18.24
C LEU A 65 32.99 -14.24 -19.65
N PRO A 66 34.32 -14.20 -19.89
CA PRO A 66 34.87 -14.37 -21.23
C PRO A 66 34.41 -15.68 -21.88
N LYS A 67 34.50 -16.80 -21.14
CA LYS A 67 34.07 -18.12 -21.62
C LYS A 67 32.55 -18.23 -21.79
N LYS A 68 31.77 -17.57 -20.93
CA LYS A 68 30.31 -17.57 -21.03
C LYS A 68 29.83 -16.83 -22.28
N LEU A 69 30.43 -15.69 -22.61
CA LEU A 69 30.04 -14.87 -23.76
C LEU A 69 30.34 -15.54 -25.11
N GLU A 70 31.29 -16.48 -25.15
CA GLU A 70 31.59 -17.31 -26.33
C GLU A 70 30.52 -18.38 -26.60
N GLN A 71 29.70 -18.74 -25.61
CA GLN A 71 28.69 -19.79 -25.71
C GLN A 71 27.35 -19.21 -26.17
N ALA A 72 26.65 -19.91 -27.07
CA ALA A 72 25.32 -19.50 -27.52
C ALA A 72 24.30 -19.35 -26.37
N GLU A 73 24.37 -20.23 -25.36
CA GLU A 73 23.53 -20.17 -24.16
C GLU A 73 23.86 -18.96 -23.25
N GLY A 74 25.09 -18.45 -23.35
CA GLY A 74 25.58 -17.30 -22.60
C GLY A 74 25.39 -15.97 -23.33
N ALA A 75 24.76 -15.94 -24.50
CA ALA A 75 24.50 -14.70 -25.25
C ALA A 75 23.69 -13.70 -24.40
N PRO A 76 24.11 -12.43 -24.30
CA PRO A 76 23.39 -11.43 -23.50
C PRO A 76 22.01 -11.11 -24.10
N ASP A 77 21.09 -10.63 -23.27
CA ASP A 77 19.76 -10.22 -23.72
C ASP A 77 19.81 -8.89 -24.50
N PHE A 78 20.75 -8.02 -24.14
CA PHE A 78 21.10 -6.79 -24.86
C PHE A 78 22.62 -6.59 -24.94
N GLY A 79 23.07 -5.92 -25.99
CA GLY A 79 24.47 -5.59 -26.20
C GLY A 79 25.29 -6.70 -26.86
N PRO A 80 26.58 -6.44 -27.13
CA PRO A 80 27.44 -7.39 -27.81
C PRO A 80 27.88 -8.52 -26.86
N SER A 81 28.15 -9.70 -27.43
CA SER A 81 28.84 -10.80 -26.72
C SER A 81 30.35 -10.57 -26.61
N SER A 82 30.76 -9.32 -26.37
CA SER A 82 32.17 -8.92 -26.22
C SER A 82 32.48 -8.64 -24.77
N PHE A 83 33.64 -9.12 -24.30
CA PHE A 83 34.08 -8.90 -22.94
C PHE A 83 34.78 -7.55 -22.79
N VAL A 84 34.32 -6.72 -21.86
CA VAL A 84 34.89 -5.41 -21.54
C VAL A 84 35.61 -5.49 -20.18
N PRO A 85 36.96 -5.56 -20.12
CA PRO A 85 37.67 -5.81 -18.87
C PRO A 85 37.43 -4.78 -17.76
N SER A 86 37.25 -3.51 -18.10
CA SER A 86 36.96 -2.47 -17.10
C SER A 86 35.55 -2.54 -16.53
N TRP A 87 34.64 -3.29 -17.17
CA TRP A 87 33.22 -3.31 -16.83
C TRP A 87 32.70 -4.67 -16.40
N GLY A 88 33.08 -5.75 -17.08
CA GLY A 88 32.42 -7.05 -16.97
C GLY A 88 31.06 -7.04 -17.66
N ALA A 89 30.02 -7.50 -16.97
CA ALA A 89 28.65 -7.56 -17.48
C ALA A 89 27.65 -7.02 -16.46
N THR A 90 26.57 -6.41 -16.96
CA THR A 90 25.50 -5.85 -16.14
C THR A 90 24.29 -6.78 -16.11
N VAL A 91 23.63 -6.86 -14.96
CA VAL A 91 22.29 -7.47 -14.86
C VAL A 91 21.25 -6.40 -14.55
N THR A 92 20.15 -6.37 -15.30
CA THR A 92 18.98 -5.52 -14.99
C THR A 92 17.71 -6.36 -15.00
N GLY A 93 16.68 -5.94 -14.29
CA GLY A 93 15.43 -6.69 -14.25
C GLY A 93 14.41 -6.08 -13.32
N ALA A 94 13.24 -6.71 -13.28
CA ALA A 94 12.20 -6.36 -12.34
C ALA A 94 12.04 -7.46 -11.29
N ARG A 95 11.78 -7.07 -10.05
CA ARG A 95 11.48 -8.02 -8.97
C ARG A 95 10.60 -7.38 -7.91
N LYS A 96 9.98 -8.22 -7.08
CA LYS A 96 9.32 -7.75 -5.87
C LYS A 96 10.30 -7.09 -4.89
N PHE A 97 9.74 -6.28 -3.99
CA PHE A 97 10.51 -5.62 -2.95
C PHE A 97 11.15 -6.67 -2.03
N LEU A 98 12.46 -6.57 -1.87
CA LEU A 98 13.24 -7.50 -1.05
C LEU A 98 13.54 -6.81 0.27
N ILE A 99 13.23 -7.49 1.38
CA ILE A 99 13.50 -6.97 2.72
C ILE A 99 14.64 -7.79 3.33
N ALA A 100 15.75 -7.13 3.63
CA ALA A 100 16.86 -7.72 4.37
C ALA A 100 16.57 -7.65 5.87
N PHE A 101 16.44 -8.81 6.51
CA PHE A 101 15.98 -8.96 7.87
C PHE A 101 16.87 -9.93 8.64
N ASN A 102 17.59 -9.40 9.63
CA ASN A 102 18.51 -10.17 10.47
C ASN A 102 17.90 -10.38 11.85
N ILE A 103 17.78 -11.63 12.30
CA ILE A 103 17.30 -11.99 13.64
C ILE A 103 18.50 -12.30 14.53
N ASN A 104 18.56 -11.62 15.68
CA ASN A 104 19.69 -11.67 16.59
C ASN A 104 19.57 -12.85 17.57
N LEU A 105 20.65 -13.60 17.75
CA LEU A 105 20.72 -14.76 18.63
C LEU A 105 21.96 -14.68 19.52
N LEU A 106 21.81 -14.92 20.83
CA LEU A 106 22.97 -15.21 21.68
C LEU A 106 23.31 -16.69 21.53
N SER A 107 24.01 -17.00 20.44
CA SER A 107 24.39 -18.35 20.04
C SER A 107 25.69 -18.34 19.21
N THR A 108 26.13 -19.50 18.74
CA THR A 108 27.25 -19.58 17.79
C THR A 108 26.78 -19.38 16.35
N LYS A 109 27.74 -19.07 15.46
CA LYS A 109 27.49 -18.97 14.01
C LYS A 109 26.91 -20.25 13.43
N GLU A 110 27.37 -21.41 13.87
CA GLU A 110 26.93 -22.72 13.39
C GLU A 110 25.48 -22.99 13.79
N GLN A 111 25.09 -22.61 15.01
CA GLN A 111 23.71 -22.72 15.49
C GLN A 111 22.78 -21.76 14.76
N ALA A 112 23.19 -20.51 14.57
CA ALA A 112 22.44 -19.56 13.76
C ALA A 112 22.31 -20.05 12.31
N HIS A 113 23.37 -20.61 11.72
CA HIS A 113 23.30 -21.19 10.39
C HIS A 113 22.36 -22.39 10.31
N ARG A 114 22.38 -23.26 11.32
CA ARG A 114 21.44 -24.39 11.43
C ARG A 114 19.98 -23.91 11.40
N ILE A 115 19.65 -22.86 12.15
CA ILE A 115 18.29 -22.29 12.16
C ILE A 115 17.96 -21.70 10.77
N ALA A 116 18.88 -20.93 10.18
CA ALA A 116 18.69 -20.37 8.85
C ALA A 116 18.43 -21.45 7.78
N LEU A 117 19.10 -22.59 7.87
CA LEU A 117 18.90 -23.75 6.99
C LEU A 117 17.51 -24.39 7.16
N ASN A 118 16.95 -24.40 8.38
CA ASN A 118 15.62 -24.93 8.62
C ASN A 118 14.52 -23.98 8.09
N LEU A 119 14.79 -22.67 8.11
CA LEU A 119 13.80 -21.66 7.71
C LEU A 119 13.81 -21.36 6.21
N ARG A 120 14.97 -21.18 5.58
CA ARG A 120 15.07 -20.73 4.19
C ARG A 120 14.48 -21.75 3.22
N GLU A 121 13.87 -21.29 2.14
CA GLU A 121 13.15 -22.14 1.18
C GLU A 121 14.02 -23.27 0.60
N GLN A 122 15.28 -22.97 0.26
CA GLN A 122 16.24 -23.95 -0.26
C GLN A 122 16.55 -25.07 0.76
N GLY A 123 16.34 -24.80 2.05
CA GLY A 123 16.61 -25.72 3.12
C GLY A 123 18.09 -26.12 3.23
N ARG A 124 18.30 -27.40 3.53
CA ARG A 124 19.62 -28.04 3.67
C ARG A 124 20.14 -28.67 2.38
N GLY A 125 19.30 -28.76 1.35
CA GLY A 125 19.61 -29.39 0.07
C GLY A 125 18.35 -29.56 -0.77
N LYS A 126 18.47 -30.05 -2.00
CA LYS A 126 17.36 -30.15 -2.96
C LYS A 126 16.16 -30.96 -2.43
N ASP A 127 16.42 -32.00 -1.64
CA ASP A 127 15.39 -32.93 -1.15
C ASP A 127 14.88 -32.59 0.26
N GLN A 128 15.42 -31.54 0.89
CA GLN A 128 15.06 -31.12 2.24
C GLN A 128 14.88 -29.59 2.28
N PRO A 129 13.79 -29.08 1.68
CA PRO A 129 13.46 -27.65 1.73
C PRO A 129 13.16 -27.20 3.15
N GLY A 130 13.38 -25.92 3.43
CA GLY A 130 13.02 -25.32 4.71
C GLY A 130 11.53 -24.97 4.79
N LEU A 131 11.17 -24.42 5.94
CA LEU A 131 9.77 -24.13 6.29
C LEU A 131 9.18 -22.98 5.47
N LEU A 132 9.94 -21.90 5.28
CA LEU A 132 9.42 -20.63 4.77
C LEU A 132 9.65 -20.50 3.26
N LYS A 133 8.57 -20.23 2.52
CA LYS A 133 8.62 -19.97 1.08
C LYS A 133 9.08 -18.54 0.82
N LYS A 134 9.78 -18.31 -0.29
CA LYS A 134 10.30 -16.98 -0.68
C LYS A 134 11.18 -16.33 0.38
N VAL A 135 11.84 -17.14 1.22
CA VAL A 135 12.85 -16.69 2.18
C VAL A 135 14.18 -17.33 1.82
N GLN A 136 15.20 -16.50 1.66
CA GLN A 136 16.59 -16.93 1.57
C GLN A 136 17.32 -16.51 2.83
N GLY A 137 18.36 -17.24 3.23
CA GLY A 137 19.10 -16.85 4.41
C GLY A 137 20.29 -17.73 4.72
N MET A 138 21.08 -17.27 5.68
CA MET A 138 22.25 -17.96 6.21
C MET A 138 22.53 -17.53 7.64
N GLY A 139 23.44 -18.26 8.29
CA GLY A 139 23.96 -17.86 9.60
C GLY A 139 25.09 -16.89 9.39
N TRP A 140 25.03 -15.78 10.12
CA TRP A 140 26.04 -14.74 10.12
C TRP A 140 26.52 -14.51 11.56
N TYR A 141 27.70 -13.93 11.70
CA TYR A 141 28.25 -13.54 12.99
C TYR A 141 28.76 -12.11 12.88
N LEU A 142 28.37 -11.27 13.83
CA LEU A 142 28.70 -9.86 13.85
C LEU A 142 29.74 -9.61 14.94
N ASP A 143 31.01 -9.60 14.52
CA ASP A 143 32.18 -9.58 15.41
C ASP A 143 32.16 -8.38 16.37
N GLU A 144 31.81 -7.18 15.87
CA GLU A 144 31.79 -5.93 16.66
C GLU A 144 30.80 -5.95 17.84
N LYS A 145 29.79 -6.82 17.79
CA LYS A 145 28.77 -6.96 18.84
C LYS A 145 28.81 -8.31 19.54
N ASN A 146 29.76 -9.18 19.17
CA ASN A 146 29.89 -10.54 19.70
C ASN A 146 28.55 -11.30 19.65
N LEU A 147 27.88 -11.26 18.49
CA LEU A 147 26.49 -11.68 18.32
C LEU A 147 26.27 -12.48 17.04
N ALA A 148 25.60 -13.63 17.14
CA ALA A 148 25.19 -14.40 15.98
C ALA A 148 23.86 -13.89 15.39
N GLN A 149 23.68 -14.06 14.09
CA GLN A 149 22.46 -13.65 13.39
C GLN A 149 21.98 -14.73 12.43
N VAL A 150 20.66 -14.93 12.38
CA VAL A 150 20.00 -15.54 11.23
C VAL A 150 19.73 -14.40 10.26
N SER A 151 20.58 -14.28 9.24
CA SER A 151 20.47 -13.25 8.21
C SER A 151 19.56 -13.75 7.09
N THR A 152 18.48 -13.04 6.81
CA THR A 152 17.47 -13.46 5.82
C THR A 152 17.12 -12.36 4.85
N ASN A 153 16.74 -12.77 3.64
CA ASN A 153 16.11 -11.95 2.63
C ASN A 153 14.70 -12.48 2.40
N LEU A 154 13.70 -11.66 2.72
CA LEU A 154 12.32 -11.90 2.31
C LEU A 154 12.20 -11.45 0.86
N LEU A 155 12.06 -12.40 -0.05
CA LEU A 155 11.91 -12.13 -1.48
C LEU A 155 10.50 -11.63 -1.81
N ASP A 156 9.53 -12.00 -0.98
CA ASP A 156 8.14 -11.59 -1.09
C ASP A 156 7.48 -11.57 0.29
N PHE A 157 7.34 -10.37 0.87
CA PHE A 157 6.78 -10.21 2.22
C PHE A 157 5.27 -10.49 2.29
N GLU A 158 4.58 -10.61 1.15
CA GLU A 158 3.16 -10.97 1.10
C GLU A 158 2.96 -12.49 1.18
N VAL A 159 3.94 -13.26 0.69
CA VAL A 159 3.94 -14.73 0.81
C VAL A 159 4.45 -15.17 2.17
N THR A 160 5.55 -14.58 2.64
CA THR A 160 6.05 -14.82 4.00
C THR A 160 6.35 -13.48 4.67
N ALA A 161 5.52 -13.13 5.64
CA ALA A 161 5.59 -11.86 6.33
C ALA A 161 6.76 -11.76 7.32
N LEU A 162 7.14 -10.51 7.65
CA LEU A 162 8.21 -10.20 8.60
C LEU A 162 8.05 -10.90 9.95
N HIS A 163 6.85 -10.83 10.51
CA HIS A 163 6.54 -11.47 11.80
C HIS A 163 6.64 -12.99 11.71
N THR A 164 6.24 -13.62 10.60
CA THR A 164 6.35 -15.07 10.42
C THR A 164 7.80 -15.52 10.47
N VAL A 165 8.71 -14.82 9.77
CA VAL A 165 10.14 -15.14 9.83
C VAL A 165 10.68 -15.02 11.27
N TYR A 166 10.32 -13.94 11.97
CA TYR A 166 10.78 -13.72 13.34
C TYR A 166 10.22 -14.75 14.33
N GLU A 167 8.91 -15.04 14.28
CA GLU A 167 8.24 -15.97 15.18
C GLU A 167 8.71 -17.41 14.96
N GLU A 168 8.89 -17.85 13.71
CA GLU A 168 9.44 -19.17 13.42
C GLU A 168 10.93 -19.27 13.80
N THR A 169 11.71 -18.19 13.63
CA THR A 169 13.08 -18.15 14.18
C THR A 169 13.08 -18.28 15.70
N CYS A 170 12.17 -17.59 16.39
CA CYS A 170 12.00 -17.71 17.84
C CYS A 170 11.62 -19.14 18.24
N ARG A 171 10.75 -19.81 17.47
CA ARG A 171 10.37 -21.20 17.72
C ARG A 171 11.56 -22.15 17.56
N GLU A 172 12.25 -22.11 16.43
CA GLU A 172 13.43 -22.95 16.15
C GLU A 172 14.55 -22.72 17.19
N ALA A 173 14.75 -21.48 17.63
CA ALA A 173 15.72 -21.15 18.66
C ALA A 173 15.32 -21.74 20.03
N ARG A 174 14.03 -21.69 20.41
CA ARG A 174 13.53 -22.30 21.65
C ARG A 174 13.72 -23.82 21.67
N GLU A 175 13.55 -24.50 20.54
CA GLU A 175 13.81 -25.95 20.42
C GLU A 175 15.29 -26.30 20.71
N LEU A 176 16.20 -25.35 20.50
CA LEU A 176 17.62 -25.47 20.82
C LEU A 176 18.02 -24.79 22.14
N SER A 177 17.06 -24.26 22.91
CA SER A 177 17.29 -23.47 24.13
C SER A 177 18.19 -22.24 23.90
N LEU A 178 18.06 -21.60 22.75
CA LEU A 178 18.81 -20.40 22.37
C LEU A 178 17.93 -19.15 22.48
N PRO A 179 18.41 -18.05 23.08
CA PRO A 179 17.64 -16.82 23.18
C PRO A 179 17.74 -15.99 21.89
N VAL A 180 16.58 -15.55 21.38
CA VAL A 180 16.47 -14.49 20.37
C VAL A 180 16.42 -13.14 21.09
N VAL A 181 17.22 -12.18 20.63
CA VAL A 181 17.40 -10.86 21.28
C VAL A 181 17.08 -9.71 20.32
N GLY A 182 15.93 -9.81 19.66
CA GLY A 182 15.45 -8.82 18.69
C GLY A 182 15.99 -9.05 17.29
N SER A 183 15.93 -8.01 16.48
CA SER A 183 16.27 -8.10 15.06
C SER A 183 16.69 -6.74 14.49
N GLN A 184 17.07 -6.73 13.23
CA GLN A 184 17.42 -5.53 12.49
C GLN A 184 16.92 -5.64 11.05
N LEU A 185 16.23 -4.60 10.59
CA LEU A 185 16.04 -4.38 9.16
C LEU A 185 17.29 -3.70 8.60
N VAL A 186 17.75 -4.14 7.43
CA VAL A 186 18.87 -3.51 6.71
C VAL A 186 18.31 -2.76 5.50
N GLY A 187 18.65 -1.48 5.38
CA GLY A 187 18.12 -0.62 4.32
C GLY A 187 16.68 -0.14 4.59
N LEU A 188 15.90 0.00 3.52
CA LEU A 188 14.52 0.49 3.55
C LEU A 188 13.50 -0.65 3.63
N VAL A 189 12.30 -0.34 4.12
CA VAL A 189 11.18 -1.29 4.23
C VAL A 189 9.88 -0.66 3.72
N PRO A 190 9.00 -1.43 3.04
CA PRO A 190 7.65 -0.98 2.71
C PRO A 190 6.79 -0.86 3.96
N LEU A 191 5.98 0.20 4.05
CA LEU A 191 5.05 0.44 5.15
C LEU A 191 4.12 -0.76 5.35
N LYS A 192 3.59 -1.32 4.25
CA LYS A 192 2.70 -2.48 4.27
C LYS A 192 3.29 -3.67 5.04
N ALA A 193 4.58 -3.96 4.86
CA ALA A 193 5.23 -5.08 5.53
C ALA A 193 5.20 -4.95 7.06
N LEU A 194 5.35 -3.72 7.58
CA LEU A 194 5.24 -3.43 9.00
C LEU A 194 3.78 -3.41 9.46
N LEU A 195 2.85 -2.85 8.68
CA LEU A 195 1.43 -2.81 9.05
C LEU A 195 0.78 -4.20 9.09
N ASP A 196 1.14 -5.09 8.15
CA ASP A 196 0.71 -6.49 8.15
C ASP A 196 1.21 -7.21 9.41
N ALA A 197 2.45 -6.93 9.84
CA ALA A 197 2.99 -7.41 11.11
C ALA A 197 2.27 -6.82 12.33
N ALA A 198 1.89 -5.55 12.29
CA ALA A 198 1.13 -4.93 13.37
C ALA A 198 -0.25 -5.58 13.52
N ALA A 199 -0.94 -5.83 12.39
CA ALA A 199 -2.23 -6.50 12.37
C ALA A 199 -2.13 -7.92 12.96
N PHE A 200 -1.06 -8.66 12.63
CA PHE A 200 -0.79 -9.96 13.22
C PHE A 200 -0.68 -9.91 14.75
N TYR A 201 0.17 -9.03 15.30
CA TYR A 201 0.35 -8.94 16.74
C TYR A 201 -0.91 -8.43 17.45
N CYS A 202 -1.62 -7.45 16.88
CA CYS A 202 -2.91 -7.01 17.41
C CYS A 202 -3.92 -8.16 17.52
N LYS A 203 -4.01 -9.01 16.50
CA LYS A 203 -4.88 -10.18 16.50
C LYS A 203 -4.43 -11.24 17.51
N LYS A 204 -3.14 -11.60 17.50
CA LYS A 204 -2.56 -12.63 18.37
C LYS A 204 -2.66 -12.26 19.85
N GLU A 205 -2.50 -10.98 20.18
CA GLU A 205 -2.44 -10.48 21.55
C GLU A 205 -3.73 -9.79 22.00
N ASN A 206 -4.78 -9.84 21.17
CA ASN A 206 -6.09 -9.24 21.44
C ASN A 206 -6.01 -7.73 21.80
N LEU A 207 -5.20 -6.98 21.04
CA LEU A 207 -4.98 -5.55 21.21
C LEU A 207 -5.88 -4.74 20.27
N PHE A 208 -6.15 -3.51 20.66
CA PHE A 208 -6.86 -2.54 19.83
C PHE A 208 -6.02 -1.27 19.68
N ILE A 209 -5.32 -1.17 18.55
CA ILE A 209 -4.44 -0.04 18.24
C ILE A 209 -4.87 0.54 16.90
N LEU A 210 -5.30 1.81 16.93
CA LEU A 210 -5.84 2.51 15.77
C LEU A 210 -4.78 3.35 15.05
N GLU A 211 -4.03 4.14 15.79
CA GLU A 211 -3.02 5.05 15.23
C GLU A 211 -1.91 4.26 14.54
N GLU A 212 -1.62 4.61 13.28
CA GLU A 212 -0.58 3.99 12.46
C GLU A 212 0.79 4.07 13.15
N ALA A 213 1.14 5.24 13.70
CA ALA A 213 2.38 5.43 14.45
C ALA A 213 2.50 4.49 15.67
N HIS A 214 1.38 4.18 16.34
CA HIS A 214 1.36 3.23 17.45
C HIS A 214 1.46 1.78 16.97
N ARG A 215 0.87 1.45 15.81
CA ARG A 215 1.03 0.13 15.16
C ARG A 215 2.49 -0.13 14.79
N ILE A 216 3.16 0.86 14.21
CA ILE A 216 4.60 0.77 13.91
C ILE A 216 5.40 0.61 15.21
N ARG A 217 5.11 1.39 16.25
CA ARG A 217 5.76 1.27 17.55
C ARG A 217 5.59 -0.12 18.17
N LEU A 218 4.40 -0.72 18.06
CA LEU A 218 4.14 -2.09 18.50
C LEU A 218 5.09 -3.08 17.80
N VAL A 219 5.17 -3.00 16.47
CA VAL A 219 5.99 -3.93 15.66
C VAL A 219 7.47 -3.75 15.94
N VAL A 220 7.95 -2.52 16.04
CA VAL A 220 9.34 -2.21 16.42
C VAL A 220 9.68 -2.89 17.74
N ASN A 221 8.79 -2.80 18.73
CA ASN A 221 9.00 -3.44 20.02
C ASN A 221 8.91 -4.98 19.96
N ARG A 222 7.91 -5.54 19.26
CA ARG A 222 7.69 -7.01 19.18
C ARG A 222 8.81 -7.73 18.45
N LEU A 223 9.30 -7.14 17.37
CA LEU A 223 10.41 -7.69 16.60
C LEU A 223 11.78 -7.25 17.15
N GLY A 224 11.81 -6.26 18.06
CA GLY A 224 13.04 -5.67 18.58
C GLY A 224 13.89 -5.04 17.49
N LEU A 225 13.28 -4.31 16.55
CA LEU A 225 13.93 -3.71 15.36
C LEU A 225 15.01 -2.67 15.71
N ASP A 226 14.98 -2.17 16.94
CA ASP A 226 15.88 -1.17 17.49
C ASP A 226 17.05 -1.77 18.31
N SER A 227 17.17 -3.10 18.34
CA SER A 227 18.13 -3.82 19.19
C SER A 227 19.62 -3.50 18.91
N LEU A 228 20.00 -3.24 17.66
CA LEU A 228 21.38 -2.89 17.28
C LEU A 228 21.60 -1.38 17.09
N SER A 229 20.56 -0.67 16.69
CA SER A 229 20.55 0.77 16.42
C SER A 229 19.11 1.25 16.45
N PRO A 230 18.83 2.50 16.88
CA PRO A 230 17.47 3.03 16.89
C PRO A 230 16.78 2.88 15.52
N PHE A 231 15.54 2.39 15.53
CA PHE A 231 14.72 2.35 14.33
C PHE A 231 13.94 3.66 14.18
N ASN A 232 14.34 4.52 13.26
CA ASN A 232 13.61 5.75 12.93
C ASN A 232 12.64 5.51 11.75
N PRO A 233 11.33 5.38 11.95
CA PRO A 233 10.41 5.04 10.87
C PRO A 233 10.43 6.03 9.70
N LYS A 234 10.64 7.33 9.98
CA LYS A 234 10.65 8.39 8.96
C LYS A 234 11.80 8.28 7.96
N GLU A 235 12.88 7.61 8.36
CA GLU A 235 14.10 7.44 7.54
C GLU A 235 14.22 6.02 6.96
N ARG A 236 13.35 5.09 7.39
CA ARG A 236 13.46 3.67 7.07
C ARG A 236 12.29 3.15 6.26
N ILE A 237 11.13 3.79 6.35
CA ILE A 237 9.92 3.44 5.59
C ILE A 237 9.92 4.24 4.29
N ILE A 238 9.86 3.55 3.15
CA ILE A 238 10.01 4.18 1.83
C ILE A 238 8.86 5.16 1.52
N GLU A 239 7.62 4.83 1.88
CA GLU A 239 6.46 5.68 1.67
C GLU A 239 6.47 6.96 2.53
N TYR A 240 7.25 6.97 3.62
CA TYR A 240 7.45 8.16 4.44
C TYR A 240 8.61 9.04 3.92
N LEU A 241 9.63 8.42 3.33
CA LEU A 241 10.76 9.14 2.71
C LEU A 241 10.33 9.86 1.44
N VAL A 242 9.42 9.25 0.67
CA VAL A 242 8.90 9.80 -0.58
C VAL A 242 7.38 9.82 -0.50
N PRO A 243 6.79 10.83 0.18
CA PRO A 243 5.35 10.98 0.26
C PRO A 243 4.76 11.22 -1.13
N ASP A 244 3.52 10.77 -1.36
CA ASP A 244 2.73 11.11 -2.56
C ASP A 244 2.36 12.59 -2.49
N SER A 245 3.32 13.45 -2.83
CA SER A 245 3.02 14.83 -3.19
C SER A 245 3.17 14.89 -4.70
N GLY A 246 2.03 14.84 -5.40
CA GLY A 246 1.99 15.24 -6.79
C GLY A 246 2.51 16.68 -6.96
N PRO A 247 2.76 17.13 -8.19
CA PRO A 247 3.30 18.47 -8.45
C PRO A 247 2.40 19.62 -7.98
N GLU A 248 1.14 19.35 -7.58
CA GLU A 248 0.22 20.33 -6.97
C GLU A 248 -0.11 19.95 -5.52
N ARG A 249 -0.22 20.96 -4.64
CA ARG A 249 -0.54 20.78 -3.22
C ARG A 249 -1.97 20.24 -3.09
N SER A 250 -2.12 19.03 -2.54
CA SER A 250 -3.40 18.43 -2.15
C SER A 250 -4.31 19.45 -1.46
N LEU A 251 -5.60 19.44 -1.83
CA LEU A 251 -6.66 20.19 -1.15
C LEU A 251 -6.79 19.74 0.30
N GLY A 252 -6.53 18.47 0.59
CA GLY A 252 -6.53 17.89 1.94
C GLY A 252 -5.46 18.47 2.86
N ASP A 253 -4.34 18.95 2.30
CA ASP A 253 -3.25 19.56 3.08
C ASP A 253 -3.47 21.06 3.35
N LYS A 254 -4.49 21.68 2.74
CA LYS A 254 -4.80 23.09 2.95
C LYS A 254 -5.44 23.29 4.33
N SER A 255 -5.21 24.48 4.90
CA SER A 255 -6.00 24.88 6.07
C SER A 255 -7.49 24.90 5.72
N LEU A 256 -8.36 24.58 6.69
CA LEU A 256 -9.81 24.61 6.48
C LEU A 256 -10.29 25.94 5.90
N ARG A 257 -9.72 27.07 6.35
CA ARG A 257 -10.03 28.40 5.81
C ARG A 257 -9.68 28.50 4.33
N ALA A 258 -8.48 28.09 3.95
CA ALA A 258 -8.04 28.13 2.56
C ALA A 258 -8.91 27.24 1.66
N PHE A 259 -9.29 26.04 2.11
CA PHE A 259 -10.20 25.16 1.37
C PHE A 259 -11.57 25.83 1.13
N VAL A 260 -12.15 26.43 2.17
CA VAL A 260 -13.45 27.12 2.07
C VAL A 260 -13.38 28.34 1.15
N ASP A 261 -12.33 29.16 1.28
CA ASP A 261 -12.13 30.34 0.43
C ASP A 261 -11.96 29.94 -1.05
N GLU A 262 -11.30 28.81 -1.31
CA GLU A 262 -11.06 28.29 -2.66
C GLU A 262 -12.32 27.68 -3.29
N VAL A 263 -13.15 26.96 -2.52
CA VAL A 263 -14.47 26.51 -2.96
C VAL A 263 -15.37 27.69 -3.35
N GLY A 264 -15.24 28.82 -2.63
CA GLY A 264 -15.98 30.06 -2.93
C GLY A 264 -15.36 30.92 -4.04
N ALA A 265 -14.18 30.55 -4.56
CA ALA A 265 -13.47 31.32 -5.56
C ALA A 265 -14.07 31.14 -6.96
N ARG A 266 -13.67 32.03 -7.89
CA ARG A 266 -14.00 31.89 -9.31
C ARG A 266 -13.05 30.90 -9.99
N SER A 267 -13.08 29.65 -9.54
CA SER A 267 -12.35 28.52 -10.13
C SER A 267 -13.33 27.43 -10.57
N ALA A 268 -12.85 26.48 -11.38
CA ALA A 268 -13.66 25.36 -11.84
C ALA A 268 -13.57 24.14 -10.89
N ALA A 269 -12.54 24.10 -10.04
CA ALA A 269 -12.35 23.15 -8.93
C ALA A 269 -11.59 23.87 -7.78
N PRO A 270 -11.74 23.43 -6.52
CA PRO A 270 -12.64 22.39 -6.01
C PRO A 270 -14.12 22.79 -6.11
N GLY A 271 -15.01 21.80 -6.23
CA GLY A 271 -16.44 22.01 -6.50
C GLY A 271 -17.37 21.24 -5.58
N GLY A 272 -18.61 21.02 -6.03
CA GLY A 272 -19.65 20.35 -5.25
C GLY A 272 -19.30 18.91 -4.86
N GLY A 273 -18.58 18.16 -5.72
CA GLY A 273 -18.10 16.82 -5.41
C GLY A 273 -17.07 16.81 -4.28
N SER A 274 -16.09 17.71 -4.35
CA SER A 274 -15.06 17.92 -3.32
C SER A 274 -15.69 18.26 -1.96
N VAL A 275 -16.69 19.14 -1.94
CA VAL A 275 -17.43 19.49 -0.71
C VAL A 275 -18.25 18.31 -0.18
N ALA A 276 -18.88 17.53 -1.06
CA ALA A 276 -19.62 16.33 -0.66
C ALA A 276 -18.69 15.29 0.00
N ALA A 277 -17.49 15.09 -0.56
CA ALA A 277 -16.46 14.22 0.01
C ALA A 277 -15.99 14.71 1.38
N ALA A 278 -15.70 16.00 1.51
CA ALA A 278 -15.30 16.62 2.78
C ALA A 278 -16.40 16.49 3.86
N ALA A 279 -17.66 16.74 3.50
CA ALA A 279 -18.80 16.59 4.42
C ALA A 279 -18.96 15.14 4.89
N ALA A 280 -18.89 14.18 3.97
CA ALA A 280 -18.95 12.75 4.30
C ALA A 280 -17.77 12.34 5.21
N ALA A 281 -16.57 12.82 4.93
CA ALA A 281 -15.37 12.54 5.73
C ALA A 281 -15.51 13.06 7.17
N MET A 282 -16.05 14.27 7.34
CA MET A 282 -16.38 14.82 8.67
C MET A 282 -17.46 14.00 9.38
N GLY A 283 -18.49 13.55 8.67
CA GLY A 283 -19.53 12.68 9.23
C GLY A 283 -18.97 11.35 9.73
N ALA A 284 -18.10 10.71 8.94
CA ALA A 284 -17.40 9.50 9.35
C ALA A 284 -16.46 9.75 10.54
N ALA A 285 -15.73 10.88 10.54
CA ALA A 285 -14.86 11.26 11.67
C ALA A 285 -15.65 11.43 12.97
N LEU A 286 -16.83 12.04 12.93
CA LEU A 286 -17.72 12.17 14.10
C LEU A 286 -18.18 10.79 14.61
N GLY A 287 -18.56 9.87 13.71
CA GLY A 287 -18.88 8.49 14.08
C GLY A 287 -17.71 7.79 14.78
N SER A 288 -16.49 7.96 14.26
CA SER A 288 -15.26 7.44 14.89
C SER A 288 -15.02 8.06 16.27
N MET A 289 -15.13 9.39 16.37
CA MET A 289 -14.95 10.14 17.61
C MET A 289 -15.94 9.70 18.69
N VAL A 290 -17.22 9.52 18.36
CA VAL A 290 -18.20 9.06 19.35
C VAL A 290 -17.88 7.65 19.85
N GLY A 291 -17.47 6.75 18.95
CA GLY A 291 -16.99 5.43 19.34
C GLY A 291 -15.80 5.51 20.30
N LEU A 292 -14.83 6.38 20.02
CA LEU A 292 -13.67 6.64 20.89
C LEU A 292 -14.06 7.26 22.24
N MET A 293 -15.04 8.16 22.26
CA MET A 293 -15.58 8.75 23.49
C MET A 293 -16.34 7.73 24.36
N THR A 294 -16.73 6.60 23.75
CA THR A 294 -17.35 5.45 24.41
C THR A 294 -16.32 4.37 24.77
N TYR A 295 -15.15 4.36 24.15
CA TYR A 295 -14.10 3.36 24.35
C TYR A 295 -13.17 3.71 25.53
N GLY A 296 -12.62 2.68 26.19
CA GLY A 296 -11.55 2.82 27.17
C GLY A 296 -11.92 3.43 28.54
N ARG A 297 -13.17 3.87 28.74
CA ARG A 297 -13.66 4.36 30.04
C ARG A 297 -14.34 3.25 30.82
N ARG A 298 -14.10 3.19 32.13
CA ARG A 298 -14.66 2.15 33.03
C ARG A 298 -16.18 2.00 32.92
N GLN A 299 -16.91 3.12 32.80
CA GLN A 299 -18.36 3.12 32.66
C GLN A 299 -18.89 2.40 31.40
N PHE A 300 -18.05 2.26 30.37
CA PHE A 300 -18.39 1.64 29.09
C PHE A 300 -17.65 0.32 28.86
N GLN A 301 -17.05 -0.27 29.90
CA GLN A 301 -16.33 -1.53 29.80
C GLN A 301 -17.13 -2.67 29.12
N PRO A 302 -18.45 -2.85 29.36
CA PRO A 302 -19.24 -3.86 28.65
C PRO A 302 -19.32 -3.65 27.14
N LEU A 303 -19.07 -2.42 26.66
CA LEU A 303 -19.10 -2.05 25.25
C LEU A 303 -17.71 -2.11 24.58
N ASP A 304 -16.66 -2.51 25.29
CA ASP A 304 -15.29 -2.51 24.75
C ASP A 304 -15.19 -3.28 23.44
N ALA A 305 -15.66 -4.54 23.41
CA ALA A 305 -15.68 -5.36 22.21
C ALA A 305 -16.51 -4.74 21.07
N THR A 306 -17.65 -4.13 21.41
CA THR A 306 -18.51 -3.44 20.44
C THR A 306 -17.81 -2.23 19.84
N MET A 307 -17.17 -1.39 20.66
CA MET A 307 -16.43 -0.22 20.17
C MET A 307 -15.21 -0.61 19.34
N ARG A 308 -14.50 -1.68 19.69
CA ARG A 308 -13.40 -2.22 18.87
C ARG A 308 -13.83 -2.61 17.46
N ARG A 309 -15.08 -3.04 17.29
CA ARG A 309 -15.67 -3.36 15.99
C ARG A 309 -16.22 -2.13 15.27
N LEU A 310 -16.85 -1.21 15.99
CA LEU A 310 -17.56 -0.07 15.40
C LEU A 310 -16.64 1.09 14.99
N ILE A 311 -15.56 1.35 15.71
CA ILE A 311 -14.67 2.49 15.44
C ILE A 311 -13.88 2.36 14.11
N PRO A 312 -13.26 1.21 13.77
CA PRO A 312 -12.39 1.11 12.59
C PRO A 312 -13.07 1.46 11.27
N PRO A 313 -14.29 0.95 10.95
CA PRO A 313 -14.97 1.30 9.70
C PRO A 313 -15.14 2.80 9.48
N PHE A 314 -15.50 3.55 10.53
CA PHE A 314 -15.62 5.01 10.45
C PHE A 314 -14.29 5.70 10.21
N ARG A 315 -13.22 5.22 10.86
CA ARG A 315 -11.90 5.80 10.72
C ARG A 315 -11.32 5.57 9.33
N GLU A 316 -11.45 4.35 8.82
CA GLU A 316 -11.02 3.97 7.47
C GLU A 316 -11.82 4.74 6.42
N ALA A 317 -13.14 4.82 6.58
CA ALA A 317 -13.98 5.60 5.69
C ALA A 317 -13.66 7.10 5.75
N SER A 318 -13.39 7.67 6.93
CA SER A 318 -12.99 9.08 7.05
C SER A 318 -11.73 9.38 6.22
N ALA A 319 -10.68 8.57 6.36
CA ALA A 319 -9.46 8.73 5.57
C ALA A 319 -9.71 8.54 4.06
N LYS A 320 -10.49 7.52 3.68
CA LYS A 320 -10.83 7.25 2.28
C LYS A 320 -11.63 8.41 1.67
N LEU A 321 -12.64 8.92 2.37
CA LEU A 321 -13.48 10.03 1.94
C LEU A 321 -12.69 11.34 1.85
N THR A 322 -11.72 11.57 2.75
CA THR A 322 -10.79 12.71 2.63
C THR A 322 -9.97 12.63 1.35
N ALA A 323 -9.45 11.46 0.99
CA ALA A 323 -8.71 11.28 -0.26
C ALA A 323 -9.58 11.51 -1.52
N LEU A 324 -10.90 11.30 -1.42
CA LEU A 324 -11.81 11.60 -2.54
C LEU A 324 -11.99 13.10 -2.81
N VAL A 325 -11.58 13.98 -1.89
CA VAL A 325 -11.58 15.44 -2.12
C VAL A 325 -10.63 15.79 -3.26
N ASP A 326 -9.42 15.25 -3.23
CA ASP A 326 -8.43 15.43 -4.29
C ASP A 326 -8.83 14.67 -5.56
N ALA A 327 -9.30 13.42 -5.41
CA ALA A 327 -9.70 12.60 -6.55
C ALA A 327 -10.82 13.26 -7.39
N ASP A 328 -11.73 14.01 -6.76
CA ASP A 328 -12.77 14.77 -7.47
C ASP A 328 -12.16 15.91 -8.31
N ALA A 329 -11.22 16.66 -7.73
CA ALA A 329 -10.54 17.74 -8.43
C ALA A 329 -9.66 17.21 -9.59
N GLU A 330 -8.98 16.08 -9.37
CA GLU A 330 -8.17 15.40 -10.40
C GLU A 330 -9.03 14.85 -11.54
N ALA A 331 -10.15 14.19 -11.22
CA ALA A 331 -11.08 13.68 -12.23
C ALA A 331 -11.66 14.82 -13.09
N PHE A 332 -11.99 15.95 -12.46
CA PHE A 332 -12.45 17.13 -13.18
C PHE A 332 -11.35 17.73 -14.07
N ALA A 333 -10.11 17.83 -13.57
CA ALA A 333 -8.97 18.30 -14.36
C ALA A 333 -8.73 17.41 -15.60
N ALA A 334 -8.82 16.09 -15.45
CA ALA A 334 -8.69 15.16 -16.57
C ALA A 334 -9.77 15.35 -17.64
N CYS A 335 -11.03 15.61 -17.24
CA CYS A 335 -12.09 15.98 -18.18
C CYS A 335 -11.76 17.28 -18.95
N LEU A 336 -11.24 18.30 -18.27
CA LEU A 336 -10.83 19.55 -18.92
C LEU A 336 -9.68 19.35 -19.92
N GLU A 337 -8.67 18.56 -19.56
CA GLU A 337 -7.56 18.24 -20.45
C GLU A 337 -8.04 17.46 -21.68
N ALA A 338 -8.94 16.50 -21.50
CA ALA A 338 -9.57 15.80 -22.63
C ALA A 338 -10.33 16.77 -23.56
N MET A 339 -11.03 17.77 -23.00
CA MET A 339 -11.72 18.78 -23.81
C MET A 339 -10.76 19.66 -24.62
N ARG A 340 -9.51 19.85 -24.16
CA ARG A 340 -8.46 20.66 -24.80
C ARG A 340 -7.72 19.92 -25.91
N LEU A 341 -7.88 18.61 -26.04
CA LEU A 341 -7.23 17.84 -27.10
C LEU A 341 -7.57 18.37 -28.51
N PRO A 342 -6.63 18.27 -29.47
CA PRO A 342 -6.87 18.63 -30.87
C PRO A 342 -8.10 17.94 -31.47
N LYS A 343 -8.68 18.56 -32.50
CA LYS A 343 -9.93 18.09 -33.14
C LYS A 343 -9.95 18.36 -34.66
N ASN A 344 -8.78 18.50 -35.27
CA ASN A 344 -8.63 18.90 -36.66
C ASN A 344 -8.75 17.71 -37.60
N THR A 345 -8.24 16.54 -37.21
CA THR A 345 -8.34 15.29 -38.00
C THR A 345 -9.43 14.35 -37.44
N PRO A 346 -9.92 13.38 -38.24
CA PRO A 346 -10.82 12.33 -37.74
C PRO A 346 -10.20 11.53 -36.58
N GLU A 347 -8.93 11.15 -36.71
CA GLU A 347 -8.19 10.42 -35.66
C GLU A 347 -8.08 11.23 -34.36
N GLU A 348 -7.83 12.55 -34.46
CA GLU A 348 -7.81 13.45 -33.31
C GLU A 348 -9.19 13.56 -32.64
N LYS A 349 -10.27 13.62 -33.43
CA LYS A 349 -11.65 13.67 -32.90
C LYS A 349 -12.02 12.39 -32.18
N ASP A 350 -11.63 11.23 -32.72
CA ASP A 350 -11.90 9.93 -32.10
C ASP A 350 -11.11 9.79 -30.80
N ARG A 351 -9.82 10.15 -30.79
CA ARG A 351 -8.99 10.14 -29.59
C ARG A 351 -9.50 11.10 -28.52
N ARG A 352 -9.92 12.31 -28.91
CA ARG A 352 -10.52 13.30 -28.01
C ARG A 352 -11.82 12.76 -27.40
N THR A 353 -12.66 12.11 -28.20
CA THR A 353 -13.93 11.54 -27.74
C THR A 353 -13.68 10.40 -26.76
N ALA A 354 -12.75 9.49 -27.07
CA ALA A 354 -12.37 8.40 -26.19
C ALA A 354 -11.84 8.92 -24.84
N ALA A 355 -10.89 9.87 -24.86
CA ALA A 355 -10.33 10.47 -23.66
C ALA A 355 -11.41 11.19 -22.81
N LEU A 356 -12.36 11.87 -23.46
CA LEU A 356 -13.46 12.52 -22.74
C LEU A 356 -14.40 11.50 -22.08
N GLN A 357 -14.73 10.40 -22.78
CA GLN A 357 -15.57 9.33 -22.22
C GLN A 357 -14.87 8.63 -21.04
N GLU A 358 -13.56 8.39 -21.11
CA GLU A 358 -12.77 7.87 -19.98
C GLU A 358 -12.75 8.84 -18.80
N GLY A 359 -12.51 10.13 -19.06
CA GLY A 359 -12.55 11.18 -18.03
C GLY A 359 -13.92 11.25 -17.34
N LEU A 360 -15.01 11.21 -18.10
CA LEU A 360 -16.37 11.20 -17.54
C LEU A 360 -16.65 9.96 -16.71
N ARG A 361 -16.20 8.77 -17.14
CA ARG A 361 -16.32 7.54 -16.34
C ARG A 361 -15.59 7.67 -15.01
N TRP A 362 -14.42 8.31 -14.99
CA TRP A 362 -13.69 8.57 -13.74
C TRP A 362 -14.42 9.61 -12.87
N ALA A 363 -14.89 10.72 -13.46
CA ALA A 363 -15.67 11.75 -12.76
C ALA A 363 -16.98 11.20 -12.14
N VAL A 364 -17.53 10.11 -12.69
CA VAL A 364 -18.67 9.38 -12.10
C VAL A 364 -18.23 8.36 -11.04
N SER A 365 -17.09 7.70 -11.23
CA SER A 365 -16.64 6.64 -10.30
C SER A 365 -16.23 7.19 -8.93
N VAL A 366 -15.70 8.42 -8.85
CA VAL A 366 -15.35 9.09 -7.59
C VAL A 366 -16.57 9.30 -6.68
N PRO A 367 -17.64 10.02 -7.09
CA PRO A 367 -18.84 10.17 -6.27
C PRO A 367 -19.60 8.85 -6.05
N LEU A 368 -19.55 7.89 -6.97
CA LEU A 368 -20.08 6.55 -6.72
C LEU A 368 -19.35 5.87 -5.54
N THR A 369 -18.02 5.91 -5.55
CA THR A 369 -17.19 5.37 -4.47
C THR A 369 -17.49 6.04 -3.13
N LEU A 370 -17.71 7.35 -3.13
CA LEU A 370 -18.17 8.10 -1.96
C LEU A 370 -19.48 7.53 -1.42
N ALA A 371 -20.51 7.45 -2.27
CA ALA A 371 -21.83 7.00 -1.88
C ALA A 371 -21.83 5.55 -1.35
N GLU A 372 -21.08 4.65 -2.00
CA GLU A 372 -20.95 3.26 -1.56
C GLU A 372 -20.17 3.12 -0.25
N THR A 373 -19.12 3.94 -0.07
CA THR A 373 -18.36 3.98 1.18
C THR A 373 -19.26 4.43 2.33
N VAL A 374 -20.07 5.47 2.13
CA VAL A 374 -21.03 5.94 3.15
C VAL A 374 -22.11 4.89 3.42
N ALA A 375 -22.65 4.24 2.38
CA ALA A 375 -23.67 3.20 2.55
C ALA A 375 -23.22 2.06 3.48
N SER A 376 -21.93 1.68 3.40
CA SER A 376 -21.35 0.67 4.28
C SER A 376 -21.33 1.03 5.77
N LEU A 377 -21.44 2.32 6.11
CA LEU A 377 -21.37 2.82 7.49
C LEU A 377 -22.71 2.80 8.21
N TRP A 378 -23.84 2.75 7.49
CA TRP A 378 -25.16 2.87 8.12
C TRP A 378 -25.44 1.83 9.20
N PRO A 379 -25.11 0.53 9.03
CA PRO A 379 -25.32 -0.46 10.10
C PRO A 379 -24.52 -0.14 11.36
N ALA A 380 -23.25 0.26 11.20
CA ALA A 380 -22.38 0.62 12.33
C ALA A 380 -22.88 1.91 13.03
N LEU A 381 -23.37 2.89 12.26
CA LEU A 381 -23.89 4.14 12.82
C LEU A 381 -25.19 3.91 13.59
N GLN A 382 -26.05 3.06 13.06
CA GLN A 382 -27.27 2.63 13.72
C GLN A 382 -27.01 1.96 15.07
N GLU A 383 -26.01 1.09 15.15
CA GLU A 383 -25.62 0.43 16.39
C GLU A 383 -24.94 1.40 17.36
N LEU A 384 -24.08 2.28 16.85
CA LEU A 384 -23.45 3.32 17.65
C LEU A 384 -24.48 4.29 18.25
N ALA A 385 -25.58 4.59 17.54
CA ALA A 385 -26.69 5.36 18.08
C ALA A 385 -27.39 4.67 19.26
N GLN A 386 -27.43 3.34 19.29
CA GLN A 386 -28.03 2.56 20.37
C GLN A 386 -27.19 2.58 21.65
N CYS A 387 -25.87 2.41 21.52
CA CYS A 387 -25.01 2.12 22.67
C CYS A 387 -23.90 3.14 22.93
N GLY A 388 -23.62 4.04 21.97
CA GLY A 388 -22.61 5.08 22.10
C GLY A 388 -22.88 6.03 23.26
N ASN A 389 -21.85 6.75 23.70
CA ASN A 389 -21.95 7.74 24.76
C ASN A 389 -23.05 8.78 24.46
N LEU A 390 -24.11 8.79 25.27
CA LEU A 390 -25.25 9.69 25.06
C LEU A 390 -24.87 11.17 25.14
N ALA A 391 -23.80 11.52 25.85
CA ALA A 391 -23.28 12.89 25.89
C ALA A 391 -22.81 13.39 24.51
N CYS A 392 -22.53 12.48 23.56
CA CYS A 392 -22.17 12.77 22.18
C CYS A 392 -23.37 12.65 21.22
N ARG A 393 -24.62 12.74 21.72
CA ARG A 393 -25.84 12.65 20.90
C ARG A 393 -25.85 13.67 19.77
N SER A 394 -25.49 14.93 20.06
CA SER A 394 -25.40 15.98 19.03
C SER A 394 -24.37 15.63 17.95
N ASP A 395 -23.24 15.04 18.34
CA ASP A 395 -22.18 14.65 17.41
C ASP A 395 -22.66 13.56 16.45
N LEU A 396 -23.42 12.56 16.94
CA LEU A 396 -24.03 11.53 16.08
C LEU A 396 -25.16 12.05 15.19
N GLN A 397 -25.94 13.03 15.65
CA GLN A 397 -26.97 13.66 14.83
C GLN A 397 -26.34 14.40 13.64
N VAL A 398 -25.27 15.16 13.90
CA VAL A 398 -24.49 15.84 12.85
C VAL A 398 -23.81 14.81 11.95
N ALA A 399 -23.25 13.73 12.51
CA ALA A 399 -22.64 12.64 11.73
C ALA A 399 -23.64 12.06 10.70
N ALA A 400 -24.86 11.72 11.14
CA ALA A 400 -25.90 11.16 10.29
C ALA A 400 -26.27 12.11 9.13
N LYS A 401 -26.47 13.41 9.44
CA LYS A 401 -26.80 14.42 8.42
C LYS A 401 -25.64 14.74 7.48
N ALA A 402 -24.40 14.75 7.98
CA ALA A 402 -23.23 14.98 7.16
C ALA A 402 -22.99 13.84 6.15
N LEU A 403 -23.17 12.58 6.59
CA LEU A 403 -23.12 11.41 5.71
C LEU A 403 -24.25 11.43 4.66
N GLU A 404 -25.48 11.79 5.07
CA GLU A 404 -26.61 11.97 4.14
C GLU A 404 -26.33 13.04 3.08
N MET A 405 -25.81 14.21 3.51
CA MET A 405 -25.44 15.31 2.61
C MET A 405 -24.34 14.91 1.64
N GLY A 406 -23.35 14.11 2.10
CA GLY A 406 -22.32 13.54 1.25
C GLY A 406 -22.90 12.70 0.10
N VAL A 407 -23.83 11.79 0.41
CA VAL A 407 -24.51 10.97 -0.62
C VAL A 407 -25.40 11.82 -1.52
N PHE A 408 -26.08 12.84 -0.97
CA PHE A 408 -26.84 13.81 -1.75
C PHE A 408 -25.96 14.53 -2.77
N GLY A 409 -24.81 15.05 -2.33
CA GLY A 409 -23.84 15.69 -3.23
C GLY A 409 -23.30 14.74 -4.29
N ALA A 410 -22.91 13.52 -3.88
CA ALA A 410 -22.46 12.48 -4.80
C ALA A 410 -23.50 12.15 -5.89
N TYR A 411 -24.77 12.03 -5.51
CA TYR A 411 -25.87 11.78 -6.44
C TYR A 411 -25.94 12.83 -7.55
N PHE A 412 -25.96 14.12 -7.21
CA PHE A 412 -26.06 15.17 -8.23
C PHE A 412 -24.79 15.32 -9.08
N ASN A 413 -23.61 15.06 -8.50
CA ASN A 413 -22.35 15.04 -9.26
C ASN A 413 -22.25 13.85 -10.22
N MET A 414 -22.84 12.69 -9.89
CA MET A 414 -23.00 11.61 -10.86
C MET A 414 -23.96 12.03 -11.98
N LEU A 415 -25.15 12.53 -11.64
CA LEU A 415 -26.17 12.86 -12.64
C LEU A 415 -25.73 13.91 -13.66
N ILE A 416 -24.95 14.92 -13.26
CA ILE A 416 -24.49 15.95 -14.20
C ILE A 416 -23.52 15.35 -15.23
N ASN A 417 -22.60 14.48 -14.80
CA ASN A 417 -21.63 13.83 -15.68
C ASN A 417 -22.24 12.73 -16.55
N LEU A 418 -23.24 12.00 -16.05
CA LEU A 418 -23.95 10.96 -16.81
C LEU A 418 -24.65 11.51 -18.08
N ARG A 419 -24.95 12.81 -18.13
CA ARG A 419 -25.58 13.45 -19.31
C ARG A 419 -24.71 13.37 -20.56
N ASP A 420 -23.39 13.42 -20.37
CA ASP A 420 -22.41 13.49 -21.45
C ASP A 420 -21.77 12.12 -21.77
N ILE A 421 -22.15 11.07 -21.05
CA ILE A 421 -21.74 9.69 -21.34
C ILE A 421 -22.60 9.13 -22.49
N THR A 422 -21.98 8.38 -23.40
CA THR A 422 -22.67 7.78 -24.55
C THR A 422 -23.08 6.33 -24.34
N ASP A 423 -22.48 5.65 -23.36
CA ASP A 423 -22.80 4.27 -22.99
C ASP A 423 -24.10 4.21 -22.18
N GLU A 424 -25.22 3.95 -22.84
CA GLU A 424 -26.55 3.94 -22.21
C GLU A 424 -26.71 2.83 -21.17
N ALA A 425 -26.11 1.66 -21.39
CA ALA A 425 -26.17 0.57 -20.42
C ALA A 425 -25.45 0.95 -19.11
N PHE A 426 -24.28 1.59 -19.23
CA PHE A 426 -23.56 2.14 -18.09
C PHE A 426 -24.38 3.24 -17.40
N LYS A 427 -24.99 4.16 -18.16
CA LYS A 427 -25.82 5.25 -17.60
C LYS A 427 -26.97 4.73 -16.78
N ASP A 428 -27.75 3.80 -17.32
CA ASP A 428 -28.91 3.24 -16.63
C ASP A 428 -28.49 2.51 -15.35
N GLN A 429 -27.40 1.73 -15.42
CA GLN A 429 -26.85 1.03 -14.27
C GLN A 429 -26.44 1.99 -13.15
N ILE A 430 -25.64 3.01 -13.49
CA ILE A 430 -25.18 4.00 -12.49
C ILE A 430 -26.35 4.82 -11.96
N HIS A 431 -27.28 5.25 -12.81
CA HIS A 431 -28.44 6.04 -12.39
C HIS A 431 -29.29 5.27 -11.37
N HIS A 432 -29.60 4.00 -11.65
CA HIS A 432 -30.35 3.15 -10.73
C HIS A 432 -29.59 2.97 -9.41
N ARG A 433 -28.29 2.68 -9.48
CA ARG A 433 -27.44 2.50 -8.30
C ARG A 433 -27.38 3.77 -7.44
N ALA A 434 -27.14 4.93 -8.05
CA ALA A 434 -27.08 6.22 -7.38
C ALA A 434 -28.41 6.58 -6.69
N SER A 435 -29.53 6.34 -7.37
CA SER A 435 -30.87 6.58 -6.82
C SER A 435 -31.16 5.70 -5.61
N SER A 436 -30.79 4.42 -5.68
CA SER A 436 -30.92 3.47 -4.57
C SER A 436 -30.08 3.89 -3.37
N LEU A 437 -28.82 4.29 -3.57
CA LEU A 437 -27.92 4.75 -2.51
C LEU A 437 -28.44 6.04 -1.84
N LEU A 438 -28.98 6.99 -2.61
CA LEU A 438 -29.58 8.20 -2.06
C LEU A 438 -30.83 7.89 -1.23
N GLN A 439 -31.70 7.00 -1.70
CA GLN A 439 -32.90 6.63 -0.96
C GLN A 439 -32.56 5.88 0.33
N GLU A 440 -31.57 4.98 0.28
CA GLU A 440 -31.01 4.33 1.46
C GLU A 440 -30.48 5.37 2.45
N ALA A 441 -29.63 6.30 2.02
CA ALA A 441 -29.07 7.34 2.88
C ALA A 441 -30.15 8.17 3.60
N LYS A 442 -31.19 8.61 2.89
CA LYS A 442 -32.33 9.34 3.48
C LYS A 442 -33.03 8.52 4.56
N THR A 443 -33.30 7.26 4.27
CA THR A 443 -34.01 6.35 5.17
C THR A 443 -33.17 6.04 6.41
N GLN A 444 -31.90 5.70 6.20
CA GLN A 444 -30.97 5.35 7.26
C GLN A 444 -30.66 6.53 8.18
N ALA A 445 -30.46 7.72 7.62
CA ALA A 445 -30.26 8.93 8.40
C ALA A 445 -31.48 9.25 9.28
N ALA A 446 -32.70 9.14 8.75
CA ALA A 446 -33.91 9.31 9.54
C ALA A 446 -34.00 8.30 10.70
N LEU A 447 -33.77 7.01 10.43
CA LEU A 447 -33.80 5.97 11.47
C LEU A 447 -32.76 6.20 12.58
N VAL A 448 -31.56 6.67 12.23
CA VAL A 448 -30.52 7.03 13.22
C VAL A 448 -30.98 8.20 14.07
N LEU A 449 -31.53 9.26 13.46
CA LEU A 449 -31.99 10.45 14.16
C LEU A 449 -33.17 10.14 15.09
N ASP A 450 -34.17 9.41 14.61
CA ASP A 450 -35.34 9.01 15.40
C ASP A 450 -34.92 8.17 16.61
N ARG A 451 -33.95 7.28 16.42
CA ARG A 451 -33.40 6.45 17.50
C ARG A 451 -32.67 7.29 18.54
N LEU A 452 -31.85 8.25 18.12
CA LEU A 452 -31.18 9.18 19.03
C LEU A 452 -32.19 10.03 19.78
N GLU A 453 -33.27 10.45 19.12
CA GLU A 453 -34.33 11.26 19.71
C GLU A 453 -35.09 10.50 20.80
N ALA A 454 -35.48 9.26 20.50
CA ALA A 454 -36.17 8.38 21.42
C ALA A 454 -35.29 7.90 22.59
N ARG A 455 -33.96 8.04 22.49
CA ARG A 455 -33.03 7.53 23.49
C ARG A 455 -32.94 8.46 24.70
N GLN A 456 -33.34 7.94 25.86
CA GLN A 456 -33.33 8.66 27.14
C GLN A 456 -32.09 8.38 28.01
N GLN A 457 -31.41 7.24 27.80
CA GLN A 457 -30.20 6.80 28.54
C GLN A 457 -29.19 6.12 27.59
#